data_AF-A0A0N4WCN1-F1
#
_entry.id   AF-A0A0N4WCN1-F1
#
_cell.length_a   1.000
_cell.length_b   1.000
_cell.length_c   1.000
_cell.angle_alpha   90.00
_cell.angle_beta   90.00
_cell.angle_gamma   90.00
#
_symmetry.space_group_name_H-M   'P 1'
#
loop_
_entity.id
_entity.type
_entity.pdbx_description
1 polymer ?
#
loop_
_entity_poly.entity_id
_entity_poly.type
_entity_poly.pdbx_seq_one_letter_code
_entity_poly.pdbx_strand_id
1 'polypeptide(L)'
;MDVDKILEQAKKDLVMGTNTSTDDAAPSMDFLFAKVSPSILDPVGEYPCFLVDYCLKHYLEESKKTGGVTKDVIFHSMVIKRIMTIIQDFSYSLKPETQHLIIEYVFQSWDFSADVVCHEAVDIFSMLLSNHSLQCADCKMKKGCVWTDSLVMQILQGESECRSKYKCFLILLRTHSTYTKLMDELLLGKLYSLIGSPTLSAVICDILSFDLVETPHRWHTHVNLTLSCLSSESREVQNAVRDRLLPKLVRIKLLKEEFLPLLIDEMKGKSLQFQCLYSLLCVTRFLIISHTKCDSYEFWNDYVPYDAMRYAVLHRDVQVRLAAWMLLCEHPQRTHAFSINDLQLIQVFVKTNMLEQTPAIRQKIIAGFRQVLCRVAETSEQILKGKSGNAEQVEDYNDFIRYVE
;
A
#
# COMPACT_ATOMS: atom_id res chain seq x y z
N MET A 1 -24.36 -4.83 -33.88
CA MET A 1 -25.43 -5.78 -33.55
C MET A 1 -26.32 -5.13 -32.52
N ASP A 2 -27.61 -5.13 -32.75
CA ASP A 2 -28.61 -4.37 -31.98
C ASP A 2 -28.84 -5.10 -30.64
N VAL A 3 -28.32 -4.55 -29.55
CA VAL A 3 -28.35 -5.17 -28.21
C VAL A 3 -29.80 -5.40 -27.77
N ASP A 4 -30.71 -4.51 -28.15
CA ASP A 4 -32.13 -4.66 -27.90
C ASP A 4 -32.70 -5.89 -28.64
N LYS A 5 -32.22 -6.24 -29.84
CA LYS A 5 -32.65 -7.46 -30.54
C LYS A 5 -32.12 -8.75 -29.91
N ILE A 6 -30.88 -8.74 -29.39
CA ILE A 6 -30.31 -9.91 -28.70
C ILE A 6 -30.99 -10.09 -27.35
N LEU A 7 -31.25 -8.99 -26.64
CA LEU A 7 -32.02 -9.01 -25.40
C LEU A 7 -33.44 -9.51 -25.68
N GLU A 8 -34.13 -9.00 -26.70
CA GLU A 8 -35.45 -9.50 -27.11
C GLU A 8 -35.42 -10.97 -27.57
N GLN A 9 -34.33 -11.44 -28.17
CA GLN A 9 -34.17 -12.85 -28.52
C GLN A 9 -33.97 -13.73 -27.27
N ALA A 10 -33.07 -13.35 -26.35
CA ALA A 10 -32.87 -14.03 -25.08
C ALA A 10 -34.15 -14.02 -24.21
N LYS A 11 -34.89 -12.90 -24.22
CA LYS A 11 -36.22 -12.76 -23.60
C LYS A 11 -37.23 -13.74 -24.24
N LYS A 12 -37.25 -13.86 -25.58
CA LYS A 12 -38.15 -14.77 -26.31
C LYS A 12 -37.82 -16.25 -26.11
N ASP A 13 -36.54 -16.60 -26.10
CA ASP A 13 -36.08 -17.97 -25.92
C ASP A 13 -36.45 -18.48 -24.51
N LEU A 14 -36.41 -17.62 -23.49
CA LEU A 14 -36.87 -17.94 -22.12
C LEU A 14 -38.40 -18.05 -21.98
N VAL A 15 -39.17 -17.17 -22.63
CA VAL A 15 -40.64 -17.28 -22.63
C VAL A 15 -41.12 -18.56 -23.33
N MET A 16 -40.36 -19.05 -24.31
CA MET A 16 -40.64 -20.29 -25.03
C MET A 16 -40.11 -21.54 -24.31
N GLY A 17 -39.02 -21.43 -23.53
CA GLY A 17 -38.38 -22.53 -22.81
C GLY A 17 -39.13 -23.06 -21.59
N THR A 18 -40.10 -22.33 -21.05
CA THR A 18 -40.96 -22.81 -19.95
C THR A 18 -41.90 -23.96 -20.35
N ASN A 19 -41.92 -24.37 -21.63
CA ASN A 19 -42.77 -25.44 -22.16
C ASN A 19 -42.05 -26.67 -22.73
N THR A 20 -40.72 -26.77 -22.68
CA THR A 20 -40.04 -27.99 -23.20
C THR A 20 -38.81 -28.37 -22.40
N SER A 21 -38.88 -29.53 -21.75
CA SER A 21 -37.75 -30.24 -21.16
C SER A 21 -36.84 -30.79 -22.26
N THR A 22 -35.68 -30.16 -22.52
CA THR A 22 -34.48 -30.80 -23.10
C THR A 22 -33.30 -29.83 -23.05
N ASP A 23 -32.24 -30.21 -22.33
CA ASP A 23 -30.86 -29.70 -22.40
C ASP A 23 -30.69 -28.20 -22.68
N ASP A 24 -30.91 -27.37 -21.65
CA ASP A 24 -30.72 -25.92 -21.70
C ASP A 24 -29.24 -25.54 -21.83
N ALA A 25 -28.82 -25.23 -23.05
CA ALA A 25 -27.66 -24.36 -23.26
C ALA A 25 -28.00 -22.98 -22.68
N ALA A 26 -27.27 -22.56 -21.64
CA ALA A 26 -27.42 -21.23 -21.07
C ALA A 26 -27.40 -20.16 -22.18
N PRO A 27 -28.33 -19.19 -22.20
CA PRO A 27 -28.41 -18.19 -23.25
C PRO A 27 -27.07 -17.48 -23.42
N SER A 28 -26.63 -17.24 -24.67
CA SER A 28 -25.37 -16.53 -24.92
C SER A 28 -25.39 -15.17 -24.24
N MET A 29 -24.50 -14.99 -23.26
CA MET A 29 -24.36 -13.77 -22.47
C MET A 29 -23.53 -12.68 -23.16
N ASP A 30 -23.30 -12.81 -24.47
CA ASP A 30 -22.53 -11.85 -25.27
C ASP A 30 -23.08 -10.42 -25.16
N PHE A 31 -24.39 -10.28 -24.90
CA PHE A 31 -25.04 -8.97 -24.72
C PHE A 31 -24.52 -8.20 -23.50
N LEU A 32 -24.03 -8.88 -22.46
CA LEU A 32 -23.46 -8.22 -21.28
C LEU A 32 -22.18 -7.45 -21.60
N PHE A 33 -21.44 -7.88 -22.62
CA PHE A 33 -20.15 -7.29 -23.01
C PHE A 33 -20.27 -6.26 -24.13
N ALA A 34 -21.49 -5.96 -24.58
CA ALA A 34 -21.79 -4.87 -25.49
C ALA A 34 -22.10 -3.56 -24.73
N LYS A 35 -22.34 -2.47 -25.46
CA LYS A 35 -22.84 -1.21 -24.88
C LYS A 35 -24.28 -1.43 -24.42
N VAL A 36 -24.52 -1.24 -23.13
CA VAL A 36 -25.80 -1.58 -22.48
C VAL A 36 -26.67 -0.33 -22.34
N SER A 37 -27.96 -0.46 -22.65
CA SER A 37 -29.00 0.55 -22.43
C SER A 37 -29.67 0.35 -21.06
N PRO A 38 -30.30 1.39 -20.47
CA PRO A 38 -31.02 1.25 -19.21
C PRO A 38 -32.15 0.21 -19.24
N SER A 39 -32.71 -0.06 -20.43
CA SER A 39 -33.81 -1.02 -20.63
C SER A 39 -33.45 -2.47 -20.27
N ILE A 40 -32.16 -2.78 -20.08
CA ILE A 40 -31.73 -4.10 -19.58
C ILE A 40 -32.24 -4.39 -18.15
N LEU A 41 -32.60 -3.34 -17.41
CA LEU A 41 -33.10 -3.43 -16.04
C LEU A 41 -34.62 -3.41 -15.96
N ASP A 42 -35.30 -3.30 -17.10
CA ASP A 42 -36.76 -3.32 -17.16
C ASP A 42 -37.31 -4.72 -16.82
N PRO A 43 -38.55 -4.80 -16.32
CA PRO A 43 -39.20 -6.09 -16.07
C PRO A 43 -39.32 -6.94 -17.33
N VAL A 44 -39.12 -8.24 -17.19
CA VAL A 44 -39.26 -9.23 -18.26
C VAL A 44 -40.01 -10.44 -17.75
N GLY A 45 -41.20 -10.70 -18.32
CA GLY A 45 -42.03 -11.82 -17.90
C GLY A 45 -42.34 -11.75 -16.41
N GLU A 46 -41.97 -12.79 -15.67
CA GLU A 46 -42.16 -12.88 -14.22
C GLU A 46 -41.06 -12.20 -13.40
N TYR A 47 -39.97 -11.74 -14.04
CA TYR A 47 -38.81 -11.17 -13.37
C TYR A 47 -38.89 -9.63 -13.31
N PRO A 48 -38.98 -9.02 -12.11
CA PRO A 48 -38.93 -7.57 -11.94
C PRO A 48 -37.68 -6.91 -12.54
N CYS A 49 -36.55 -7.61 -12.52
CA CYS A 49 -35.37 -7.29 -13.31
C CYS A 49 -34.68 -8.59 -13.73
N PHE A 50 -34.76 -8.92 -15.02
CA PHE A 50 -34.18 -10.16 -15.56
C PHE A 50 -32.69 -10.31 -15.26
N LEU A 51 -31.94 -9.21 -15.35
CA LEU A 51 -30.51 -9.19 -15.10
C LEU A 51 -30.16 -9.59 -13.66
N VAL A 52 -30.96 -9.17 -12.68
CA VAL A 52 -30.71 -9.42 -11.25
C VAL A 52 -31.42 -10.69 -10.77
N ASP A 53 -32.72 -10.79 -11.01
CA ASP A 53 -33.56 -11.84 -10.44
C ASP A 53 -33.34 -13.21 -11.11
N TYR A 54 -32.84 -13.22 -12.37
CA TYR A 54 -32.47 -14.45 -13.09
C TYR A 54 -30.96 -14.57 -13.31
N CYS A 55 -30.35 -13.68 -14.11
CA CYS A 55 -28.97 -13.87 -14.57
C CYS A 55 -27.96 -13.88 -13.41
N LEU A 56 -27.97 -12.84 -12.57
CA LEU A 56 -27.05 -12.75 -11.43
C LEU A 56 -27.25 -13.91 -10.46
N LYS A 57 -28.50 -14.22 -10.13
CA LYS A 57 -28.83 -15.32 -9.22
C LYS A 57 -28.36 -16.67 -9.78
N HIS A 58 -28.58 -16.94 -11.06
CA HIS A 58 -28.12 -18.15 -11.73
C HIS A 58 -26.61 -18.32 -11.62
N TYR A 59 -25.83 -17.28 -11.94
CA TYR A 59 -24.37 -17.37 -11.88
C TYR A 59 -23.82 -17.46 -10.45
N LEU A 60 -24.48 -16.82 -9.48
CA LEU A 60 -24.15 -17.00 -8.06
C LEU A 60 -24.40 -18.44 -7.60
N GLU A 61 -25.49 -19.08 -8.04
CA GLU A 61 -25.81 -20.46 -7.71
C GLU A 61 -24.89 -21.47 -8.43
N GLU A 62 -24.61 -21.26 -9.71
CA GLU A 62 -23.68 -22.12 -10.48
C GLU A 62 -22.25 -22.04 -9.94
N SER A 63 -21.81 -20.85 -9.48
CA SER A 63 -20.50 -20.70 -8.84
C SER A 63 -20.30 -21.60 -7.62
N LYS A 64 -21.38 -21.92 -6.89
CA LYS A 64 -21.36 -22.84 -5.73
C LYS A 64 -21.24 -24.31 -6.15
N LYS A 65 -21.73 -24.67 -7.35
CA LYS A 65 -21.77 -26.05 -7.86
C LYS A 65 -20.51 -26.43 -8.62
N THR A 66 -19.84 -25.47 -9.24
CA THR A 66 -18.59 -25.72 -9.98
C THR A 66 -17.53 -26.28 -9.03
N GLY A 67 -17.25 -27.58 -9.14
CA GLY A 67 -16.25 -28.32 -8.36
C GLY A 67 -14.80 -27.97 -8.68
N GLY A 68 -14.48 -26.69 -8.86
CA GLY A 68 -13.10 -26.21 -9.05
C GLY A 68 -12.56 -26.20 -10.48
N VAL A 69 -13.41 -26.32 -11.52
CA VAL A 69 -12.95 -26.08 -12.90
C VAL A 69 -12.61 -24.60 -13.06
N THR A 70 -11.31 -24.28 -13.07
CA THR A 70 -10.81 -22.90 -13.01
C THR A 70 -11.37 -22.00 -14.11
N LYS A 71 -11.60 -22.52 -15.32
CA LYS A 71 -12.14 -21.74 -16.44
C LYS A 71 -13.58 -21.27 -16.19
N ASP A 72 -14.42 -22.14 -15.66
CA ASP A 72 -15.83 -21.84 -15.42
C ASP A 72 -15.96 -20.84 -14.26
N VAL A 73 -15.15 -21.00 -13.20
CA VAL A 73 -15.11 -20.06 -12.08
C VAL A 73 -14.66 -18.67 -12.54
N ILE A 74 -13.64 -18.58 -13.39
CA ILE A 74 -13.19 -17.29 -13.97
C ILE A 74 -14.31 -16.66 -14.80
N PHE A 75 -14.98 -17.45 -15.64
CA PHE A 75 -16.08 -16.95 -16.46
C PHE A 75 -17.25 -16.45 -15.60
N HIS A 76 -17.67 -17.22 -14.59
CA HIS A 76 -18.72 -16.82 -13.66
C HIS A 76 -18.36 -15.53 -12.92
N SER A 77 -17.12 -15.42 -12.44
CA SER A 77 -16.64 -14.22 -11.75
C SER A 77 -16.68 -12.97 -12.64
N MET A 78 -16.24 -13.11 -13.90
CA MET A 78 -16.30 -12.03 -14.90
C MET A 78 -17.73 -11.60 -15.20
N VAL A 79 -18.66 -12.56 -15.36
CA VAL A 79 -20.08 -12.27 -15.61
C VAL A 79 -20.72 -11.59 -14.41
N ILE A 80 -20.53 -12.12 -13.20
CA ILE A 80 -21.06 -11.52 -11.95
C ILE A 80 -20.55 -10.09 -11.80
N LYS A 81 -19.24 -9.87 -11.98
CA LYS A 81 -18.65 -8.53 -11.92
C LYS A 81 -19.27 -7.59 -12.96
N ARG A 82 -19.47 -8.06 -14.20
CA ARG A 82 -20.06 -7.25 -15.26
C ARG A 82 -21.50 -6.85 -14.94
N ILE A 83 -22.30 -7.78 -14.42
CA ILE A 83 -23.67 -7.50 -13.98
C ILE A 83 -23.65 -6.47 -12.84
N MET A 84 -22.77 -6.64 -11.85
CA MET A 84 -22.61 -5.67 -10.75
C MET A 84 -22.20 -4.28 -11.25
N THR A 85 -21.36 -4.19 -12.28
CA THR A 85 -21.01 -2.91 -12.92
C THR A 85 -22.22 -2.25 -13.56
N ILE A 86 -23.04 -3.01 -14.31
CA ILE A 86 -24.28 -2.49 -14.92
C ILE A 86 -25.26 -1.99 -13.85
N ILE A 87 -25.44 -2.75 -12.78
CA ILE A 87 -26.26 -2.37 -11.62
C ILE A 87 -25.76 -1.05 -11.02
N GLN A 88 -24.44 -0.88 -10.87
CA GLN A 88 -23.84 0.33 -10.33
C GLN A 88 -24.00 1.53 -11.28
N ASP A 89 -23.74 1.36 -12.57
CA ASP A 89 -23.83 2.41 -13.59
C ASP A 89 -25.22 3.04 -13.65
N PHE A 90 -26.26 2.22 -13.45
CA PHE A 90 -27.66 2.67 -13.45
C PHE A 90 -28.25 2.85 -12.04
N SER A 91 -27.44 2.75 -10.98
CA SER A 91 -27.88 2.88 -9.59
C SER A 91 -29.09 2.00 -9.23
N TYR A 92 -29.14 0.79 -9.79
CA TYR A 92 -30.22 -0.15 -9.54
C TYR A 92 -30.09 -0.75 -8.13
N SER A 93 -31.19 -0.75 -7.38
CA SER A 93 -31.23 -1.10 -5.97
C SER A 93 -31.40 -2.61 -5.74
N LEU A 94 -30.44 -3.30 -5.12
CA LEU A 94 -30.50 -4.75 -4.89
C LEU A 94 -31.30 -5.13 -3.64
N LYS A 95 -32.14 -6.16 -3.75
CA LYS A 95 -32.89 -6.73 -2.60
C LYS A 95 -31.94 -7.37 -1.57
N PRO A 96 -32.28 -7.38 -0.27
CA PRO A 96 -31.43 -7.96 0.78
C PRO A 96 -31.01 -9.41 0.52
N GLU A 97 -31.89 -10.23 -0.05
CA GLU A 97 -31.62 -11.64 -0.36
C GLU A 97 -30.53 -11.76 -1.43
N THR A 98 -30.55 -10.91 -2.45
CA THR A 98 -29.52 -10.86 -3.48
C THR A 98 -28.19 -10.36 -2.91
N GLN A 99 -28.22 -9.35 -2.03
CA GLN A 99 -27.01 -8.85 -1.35
C GLN A 99 -26.34 -9.97 -0.53
N HIS A 100 -27.13 -10.82 0.13
CA HIS A 100 -26.62 -11.95 0.89
C HIS A 100 -25.91 -12.98 -0.01
N LEU A 101 -26.53 -13.38 -1.13
CA LEU A 101 -25.92 -14.31 -2.09
C LEU A 101 -24.59 -13.79 -2.66
N ILE A 102 -24.50 -12.48 -2.92
CA ILE A 102 -23.26 -11.86 -3.40
C ILE A 102 -22.16 -11.91 -2.32
N ILE A 103 -22.50 -11.68 -1.04
CA ILE A 103 -21.53 -11.78 0.05
C ILE A 103 -21.00 -13.21 0.21
N GLU A 104 -21.89 -14.20 0.16
CA GLU A 104 -21.47 -15.61 0.21
C GLU A 104 -20.49 -15.93 -0.92
N TYR A 105 -20.80 -15.47 -2.14
CA TYR A 105 -19.89 -15.61 -3.28
C TYR A 105 -18.53 -14.95 -3.03
N VAL A 106 -18.50 -13.71 -2.55
CA VAL A 106 -17.25 -12.98 -2.26
C VAL A 106 -16.39 -13.76 -1.25
N PHE A 107 -16.99 -14.23 -0.15
CA PHE A 107 -16.25 -14.94 0.90
C PHE A 107 -15.82 -16.36 0.49
N GLN A 108 -16.48 -16.96 -0.49
CA GLN A 108 -16.01 -18.22 -1.10
C GLN A 108 -14.88 -17.98 -2.12
N SER A 109 -14.85 -16.82 -2.77
CA SER A 109 -14.01 -16.55 -3.94
C SER A 109 -12.73 -15.75 -3.64
N TRP A 110 -12.65 -15.07 -2.50
CA TRP A 110 -11.57 -14.15 -2.18
C TRP A 110 -10.20 -14.79 -1.88
N ASP A 111 -10.16 -16.11 -1.68
CA ASP A 111 -8.94 -16.91 -1.45
C ASP A 111 -8.81 -18.00 -2.52
N PHE A 112 -9.41 -17.75 -3.68
CA PHE A 112 -9.34 -18.68 -4.80
C PHE A 112 -7.95 -18.68 -5.43
N SER A 113 -7.54 -19.83 -5.97
CA SER A 113 -6.20 -20.01 -6.56
C SER A 113 -5.91 -19.08 -7.74
N ALA A 114 -6.93 -18.66 -8.49
CA ALA A 114 -6.78 -17.71 -9.60
C ALA A 114 -6.92 -16.26 -9.11
N ASP A 115 -5.82 -15.50 -9.18
CA ASP A 115 -5.76 -14.10 -8.75
C ASP A 115 -6.87 -13.22 -9.37
N VAL A 116 -7.25 -13.46 -10.62
CA VAL A 116 -8.31 -12.70 -11.29
C VAL A 116 -9.64 -12.78 -10.52
N VAL A 117 -10.02 -13.97 -10.06
CA VAL A 117 -11.26 -14.20 -9.30
C VAL A 117 -11.19 -13.47 -7.96
N CYS A 118 -10.05 -13.55 -7.28
CA CYS A 118 -9.78 -12.81 -6.04
C CYS A 118 -9.92 -11.29 -6.23
N HIS A 119 -9.36 -10.76 -7.31
CA HIS A 119 -9.47 -9.34 -7.66
C HIS A 119 -10.92 -8.93 -7.96
N GLU A 120 -11.64 -9.74 -8.72
CA GLU A 120 -13.04 -9.48 -9.05
C GLU A 120 -13.96 -9.57 -7.82
N ALA A 121 -13.71 -10.50 -6.90
CA ALA A 121 -14.44 -10.60 -5.63
C ALA A 121 -14.30 -9.32 -4.78
N VAL A 122 -13.11 -8.72 -4.73
CA VAL A 122 -12.87 -7.44 -4.04
C VAL A 122 -13.63 -6.29 -4.71
N ASP A 123 -13.65 -6.24 -6.04
CA ASP A 123 -14.39 -5.22 -6.79
C ASP A 123 -15.91 -5.38 -6.58
N ILE A 124 -16.42 -6.61 -6.67
CA ILE A 124 -17.82 -6.96 -6.37
C ILE A 124 -18.20 -6.54 -4.95
N PHE A 125 -17.34 -6.79 -3.97
CA PHE A 125 -17.56 -6.35 -2.60
C PHE A 125 -17.69 -4.82 -2.50
N SER A 126 -16.80 -4.07 -3.15
CA SER A 126 -16.86 -2.60 -3.18
C SER A 126 -18.14 -2.08 -3.85
N MET A 127 -18.54 -2.69 -4.97
CA MET A 127 -19.78 -2.35 -5.68
C MET A 127 -21.00 -2.63 -4.81
N LEU A 128 -20.99 -3.74 -4.07
CA LEU A 128 -22.08 -4.12 -3.18
C LEU A 128 -22.26 -3.15 -2.01
N LEU A 129 -21.16 -2.71 -1.37
CA LEU A 129 -21.24 -1.69 -0.31
C LEU A 129 -21.84 -0.38 -0.84
N SER A 130 -21.43 0.03 -2.04
CA SER A 130 -21.98 1.20 -2.71
C SER A 130 -23.47 1.02 -3.00
N ASN A 131 -23.87 -0.15 -3.48
CA ASN A 131 -25.27 -0.50 -3.74
C ASN A 131 -26.13 -0.45 -2.47
N HIS A 132 -25.64 -1.03 -1.36
CA HIS A 132 -26.34 -1.02 -0.08
C HIS A 132 -26.61 0.42 0.41
N SER A 133 -25.67 1.34 0.19
CA SER A 133 -25.83 2.76 0.54
C SER A 133 -26.97 3.48 -0.20
N LEU A 134 -27.46 2.93 -1.32
CA LEU A 134 -28.63 3.49 -2.03
C LEU A 134 -29.92 3.33 -1.21
N GLN A 135 -29.98 2.30 -0.36
CA GLN A 135 -31.15 1.94 0.45
C GLN A 135 -30.96 2.20 1.94
N CYS A 136 -29.73 2.31 2.42
CA CYS A 136 -29.42 2.49 3.84
C CYS A 136 -28.92 3.92 4.12
N ALA A 137 -29.73 4.69 4.85
CA ALA A 137 -29.40 6.06 5.24
C ALA A 137 -28.12 6.15 6.08
N ASP A 138 -27.89 5.21 7.01
CA ASP A 138 -26.70 5.22 7.87
C ASP A 138 -25.41 4.91 7.09
N CYS A 139 -25.46 3.96 6.15
CA CYS A 139 -24.32 3.67 5.27
C CYS A 139 -24.06 4.82 4.29
N LYS A 140 -25.10 5.51 3.81
CA LYS A 140 -24.95 6.74 3.02
C LYS A 140 -24.24 7.85 3.81
N MET A 141 -24.45 7.90 5.12
CA MET A 141 -23.76 8.80 6.05
C MET A 141 -22.43 8.23 6.59
N LYS A 142 -21.94 7.12 6.04
CA LYS A 142 -20.68 6.45 6.44
C LYS A 142 -20.63 5.99 7.90
N LYS A 143 -21.78 5.81 8.56
CA LYS A 143 -21.86 5.35 9.95
C LYS A 143 -21.82 3.83 10.10
N GLY A 144 -22.13 3.10 9.03
CA GLY A 144 -22.38 1.66 9.11
C GLY A 144 -23.77 1.35 9.66
N CYS A 145 -24.16 0.09 9.58
CA CYS A 145 -25.45 -0.44 10.01
C CYS A 145 -25.27 -1.90 10.43
N VAL A 146 -26.34 -2.53 10.93
CA VAL A 146 -26.31 -3.95 11.36
C VAL A 146 -25.78 -4.90 10.27
N TRP A 147 -26.11 -4.63 9.00
CA TRP A 147 -25.62 -5.45 7.89
C TRP A 147 -24.11 -5.30 7.69
N THR A 148 -23.58 -4.07 7.66
CA THR A 148 -22.13 -3.84 7.52
C THR A 148 -21.36 -4.29 8.77
N ASP A 149 -21.95 -4.21 9.96
CA ASP A 149 -21.37 -4.74 11.20
C ASP A 149 -21.17 -6.27 11.10
N SER A 150 -22.16 -6.98 10.55
CA SER A 150 -22.05 -8.42 10.29
C SER A 150 -20.91 -8.74 9.32
N LEU A 151 -20.72 -7.94 8.26
CA LEU A 151 -19.62 -8.14 7.32
C LEU A 151 -18.26 -7.97 7.98
N VAL A 152 -18.10 -6.92 8.80
CA VAL A 152 -16.84 -6.68 9.51
C VAL A 152 -16.53 -7.85 10.44
N MET A 153 -17.52 -8.35 11.18
CA MET A 153 -17.33 -9.51 12.05
C MET A 153 -16.92 -10.76 11.28
N GLN A 154 -17.61 -11.08 10.18
CA GLN A 154 -17.27 -12.23 9.34
C GLN A 154 -15.86 -12.12 8.74
N ILE A 155 -15.44 -10.90 8.35
CA ILE A 155 -14.09 -10.65 7.86
C ILE A 155 -13.06 -10.88 8.97
N LEU A 156 -13.26 -10.30 10.15
CA LEU A 156 -12.29 -10.40 11.25
C LEU A 156 -12.19 -11.83 11.82
N GLN A 157 -13.31 -12.56 11.85
CA GLN A 157 -13.39 -13.94 12.34
C GLN A 157 -13.05 -15.01 11.29
N GLY A 158 -13.03 -14.65 10.00
CA GLY A 158 -12.75 -15.60 8.93
C GLY A 158 -11.38 -16.26 9.06
N GLU A 159 -11.29 -17.56 8.81
CA GLU A 159 -10.09 -18.36 9.02
C GLU A 159 -8.99 -18.12 7.98
N SER A 160 -9.36 -17.71 6.75
CA SER A 160 -8.39 -17.46 5.68
C SER A 160 -7.61 -16.16 5.95
N GLU A 161 -6.29 -16.23 5.82
CA GLU A 161 -5.37 -15.10 5.90
C GLU A 161 -4.89 -14.70 4.49
N CYS A 162 -5.82 -14.18 3.68
CA CYS A 162 -5.57 -13.86 2.27
C CYS A 162 -5.57 -12.34 1.99
N ARG A 163 -4.92 -11.96 0.88
CA ARG A 163 -4.80 -10.56 0.46
C ARG A 163 -6.15 -9.90 0.23
N SER A 164 -7.09 -10.61 -0.40
CA SER A 164 -8.40 -10.09 -0.78
C SER A 164 -9.27 -9.76 0.43
N LYS A 165 -9.27 -10.62 1.45
CA LYS A 165 -9.94 -10.37 2.74
C LYS A 165 -9.47 -9.05 3.36
N TYR A 166 -8.16 -8.82 3.44
CA TYR A 166 -7.62 -7.57 3.95
C TYR A 166 -7.93 -6.36 3.06
N LYS A 167 -8.07 -6.54 1.74
CA LYS A 167 -8.56 -5.48 0.86
C LYS A 167 -10.03 -5.15 1.14
N CYS A 168 -10.89 -6.15 1.31
CA CYS A 168 -12.29 -5.95 1.70
C CYS A 168 -12.38 -5.22 3.05
N PHE A 169 -11.55 -5.61 4.02
CA PHE A 169 -11.46 -4.90 5.30
C PHE A 169 -11.05 -3.43 5.13
N LEU A 170 -10.01 -3.15 4.34
CA LEU A 170 -9.59 -1.78 4.04
C LEU A 170 -10.69 -0.96 3.33
N ILE A 171 -11.44 -1.58 2.42
CA ILE A 171 -12.57 -0.92 1.75
C ILE A 171 -13.65 -0.56 2.78
N LEU A 172 -13.97 -1.46 3.73
CA LEU A 172 -14.91 -1.16 4.81
C LEU A 172 -14.46 0.01 5.66
N LEU A 173 -13.20 0.02 6.09
CA LEU A 173 -12.60 1.11 6.87
C LEU A 173 -12.69 2.46 6.14
N ARG A 174 -12.40 2.48 4.83
CA ARG A 174 -12.49 3.69 4.00
C ARG A 174 -13.93 4.16 3.75
N THR A 175 -14.86 3.23 3.69
CA THR A 175 -16.27 3.52 3.40
C THR A 175 -17.00 3.99 4.64
N HIS A 176 -16.67 3.46 5.81
CA HIS A 176 -17.36 3.76 7.08
C HIS A 176 -16.35 4.12 8.17
N SER A 177 -16.34 5.41 8.57
CA SER A 177 -15.37 5.93 9.53
C SER A 177 -15.54 5.34 10.94
N THR A 178 -16.73 4.83 11.27
CA THR A 178 -17.03 4.21 12.56
C THR A 178 -16.24 2.93 12.82
N TYR A 179 -15.74 2.24 11.78
CA TYR A 179 -14.98 1.00 11.94
C TYR A 179 -13.51 1.23 12.28
N THR A 180 -13.01 2.47 12.20
CA THR A 180 -11.66 2.81 12.70
C THR A 180 -11.47 2.43 14.17
N LYS A 181 -12.54 2.48 14.99
CA LYS A 181 -12.51 2.07 16.40
C LYS A 181 -12.19 0.58 16.63
N LEU A 182 -12.34 -0.26 15.60
CA LEU A 182 -12.07 -1.70 15.69
C LEU A 182 -10.57 -2.02 15.57
N MET A 183 -9.77 -1.04 15.17
CA MET A 183 -8.32 -1.16 15.09
C MET A 183 -7.69 -1.02 16.49
N ASP A 184 -8.10 -1.88 17.42
CA ASP A 184 -7.51 -1.91 18.75
C ASP A 184 -6.05 -2.40 18.73
N GLU A 185 -5.39 -2.34 19.89
CA GLU A 185 -3.99 -2.75 20.01
C GLU A 185 -3.75 -4.22 19.63
N LEU A 186 -4.74 -5.09 19.86
CA LEU A 186 -4.67 -6.50 19.50
C LEU A 186 -4.67 -6.69 17.98
N LEU A 187 -5.62 -6.06 17.28
CA LEU A 187 -5.70 -6.13 15.83
C LEU A 187 -4.49 -5.47 15.18
N LEU A 188 -4.03 -4.33 15.70
CA LEU A 188 -2.80 -3.69 15.24
C LEU A 188 -1.59 -4.62 15.42
N GLY A 189 -1.44 -5.26 16.59
CA GLY A 189 -0.38 -6.24 16.82
C GLY A 189 -0.41 -7.39 15.82
N LYS A 190 -1.61 -7.92 15.51
CA LYS A 190 -1.80 -8.93 14.47
C LYS A 190 -1.42 -8.43 13.07
N LEU A 191 -1.81 -7.22 12.69
CA LEU A 191 -1.47 -6.67 11.37
C LEU A 191 0.03 -6.46 11.22
N TYR A 192 0.70 -5.90 12.24
CA TYR A 192 2.15 -5.74 12.22
C TYR A 192 2.89 -7.08 12.17
N SER A 193 2.39 -8.14 12.83
CA SER A 193 3.02 -9.49 12.73
C SER A 193 2.92 -10.08 11.31
N LEU A 194 1.91 -9.69 10.53
CA LEU A 194 1.72 -10.10 9.14
C LEU A 194 2.51 -9.27 8.13
N ILE A 195 3.16 -8.18 8.54
CA ILE A 195 3.84 -7.26 7.62
C ILE A 195 4.98 -7.92 6.84
N GLY A 196 5.62 -8.95 7.41
CA GLY A 196 6.69 -9.71 6.76
C GLY A 196 6.20 -10.70 5.69
N SER A 197 4.90 -10.97 5.61
CA SER A 197 4.34 -11.91 4.64
C SER A 197 4.47 -11.38 3.21
N PRO A 198 5.12 -12.09 2.27
CA PRO A 198 5.32 -11.61 0.90
C PRO A 198 4.01 -11.24 0.18
N THR A 199 2.94 -11.99 0.43
CA THR A 199 1.63 -11.87 -0.23
C THR A 199 0.72 -10.82 0.43
N LEU A 200 0.84 -10.62 1.75
CA LEU A 200 -0.03 -9.72 2.53
C LEU A 200 0.59 -8.34 2.76
N SER A 201 1.90 -8.26 2.84
CA SER A 201 2.65 -7.07 3.25
C SER A 201 2.20 -5.78 2.56
N ALA A 202 1.89 -5.81 1.26
CA ALA A 202 1.39 -4.63 0.55
C ALA A 202 0.05 -4.12 1.09
N VAL A 203 -0.95 -5.01 1.24
CA VAL A 203 -2.28 -4.61 1.74
C VAL A 203 -2.25 -4.27 3.23
N ILE A 204 -1.39 -4.93 4.01
CA ILE A 204 -1.18 -4.61 5.41
C ILE A 204 -0.59 -3.20 5.55
N CYS A 205 0.44 -2.85 4.76
CA CYS A 205 0.97 -1.49 4.73
C CYS A 205 -0.10 -0.47 4.33
N ASP A 206 -1.02 -0.82 3.42
CA ASP A 206 -2.15 0.04 3.07
C ASP A 206 -3.07 0.31 4.28
N ILE A 207 -3.43 -0.74 5.03
CA ILE A 207 -4.27 -0.64 6.24
C ILE A 207 -3.58 0.19 7.33
N LEU A 208 -2.31 -0.10 7.62
CA LEU A 208 -1.55 0.62 8.64
C LEU A 208 -1.38 2.09 8.27
N SER A 209 -1.10 2.38 6.99
CA SER A 209 -1.00 3.77 6.52
C SER A 209 -2.32 4.52 6.61
N PHE A 210 -3.44 3.84 6.39
CA PHE A 210 -4.77 4.43 6.55
C PHE A 210 -5.03 4.76 8.03
N ASP A 211 -4.77 3.80 8.91
CA ASP A 211 -5.02 3.96 10.35
C ASP A 211 -4.18 5.07 10.98
N LEU A 212 -2.91 5.17 10.57
CA LEU A 212 -1.99 6.25 10.94
C LEU A 212 -2.52 7.64 10.56
N VAL A 213 -3.23 7.76 9.44
CA VAL A 213 -3.83 9.03 8.99
C VAL A 213 -5.10 9.33 9.75
N GLU A 214 -5.99 8.35 9.87
CA GLU A 214 -7.32 8.57 10.45
C GLU A 214 -7.30 8.70 11.97
N THR A 215 -6.29 8.15 12.65
CA THR A 215 -6.25 8.11 14.12
C THR A 215 -4.91 8.51 14.74
N PRO A 216 -4.57 9.81 14.70
CA PRO A 216 -3.34 10.33 15.32
C PRO A 216 -3.17 10.02 16.81
N HIS A 217 -4.27 9.88 17.55
CA HIS A 217 -4.24 9.50 18.97
C HIS A 217 -3.65 8.10 19.24
N ARG A 218 -3.52 7.24 18.22
CA ARG A 218 -2.89 5.90 18.32
C ARG A 218 -1.43 5.87 17.85
N TRP A 219 -0.84 7.02 17.52
CA TRP A 219 0.54 7.08 17.02
C TRP A 219 1.56 6.45 17.94
N HIS A 220 1.45 6.59 19.26
CA HIS A 220 2.39 5.97 20.20
C HIS A 220 2.39 4.43 20.08
N THR A 221 1.21 3.81 19.92
CA THR A 221 1.08 2.36 19.66
C THR A 221 1.75 1.98 18.34
N HIS A 222 1.51 2.75 17.27
CA HIS A 222 2.17 2.52 15.98
C HIS A 222 3.69 2.70 16.05
N VAL A 223 4.20 3.67 16.79
CA VAL A 223 5.64 3.86 16.98
C VAL A 223 6.23 2.61 17.65
N ASN A 224 5.64 2.13 18.75
CA ASN A 224 6.11 0.94 19.45
C ASN A 224 6.11 -0.32 18.55
N LEU A 225 5.03 -0.55 17.80
CA LEU A 225 4.92 -1.69 16.89
C LEU A 225 5.88 -1.58 15.70
N THR A 226 6.06 -0.39 15.16
CA THR A 226 7.02 -0.13 14.08
C THR A 226 8.46 -0.36 14.55
N LEU A 227 8.81 0.12 15.75
CA LEU A 227 10.11 -0.11 16.38
C LEU A 227 10.35 -1.59 16.66
N SER A 228 9.34 -2.30 17.14
CA SER A 228 9.39 -3.76 17.34
C SER A 228 9.68 -4.50 16.04
N CYS A 229 9.01 -4.11 14.94
CA CYS A 229 9.26 -4.70 13.61
C CYS A 229 10.66 -4.40 13.08
N LEU A 230 11.13 -3.16 13.24
CA LEU A 230 12.47 -2.74 12.83
C LEU A 230 13.58 -3.42 13.64
N SER A 231 13.27 -3.81 14.87
CA SER A 231 14.16 -4.55 15.80
C SER A 231 13.91 -6.06 15.77
N SER A 232 13.05 -6.55 14.88
CA SER A 232 12.75 -7.98 14.76
C SER A 232 13.98 -8.76 14.29
N GLU A 233 14.10 -10.03 14.66
CA GLU A 233 15.13 -10.91 14.10
C GLU A 233 14.83 -11.32 12.65
N SER A 234 13.57 -11.22 12.21
CA SER A 234 13.16 -11.53 10.83
C SER A 234 13.56 -10.43 9.87
N ARG A 235 14.37 -10.79 8.87
CA ARG A 235 14.75 -9.89 7.77
C ARG A 235 13.55 -9.52 6.92
N GLU A 236 12.59 -10.42 6.77
CA GLU A 236 11.36 -10.20 6.01
C GLU A 236 10.52 -9.08 6.64
N VAL A 237 10.36 -9.11 7.97
CA VAL A 237 9.66 -8.05 8.73
C VAL A 237 10.40 -6.73 8.62
N GLN A 238 11.72 -6.73 8.86
CA GLN A 238 12.53 -5.51 8.75
C GLN A 238 12.47 -4.89 7.35
N ASN A 239 12.64 -5.69 6.30
CA ASN A 239 12.61 -5.24 4.91
C ASN A 239 11.21 -4.78 4.51
N ALA A 240 10.14 -5.44 4.99
CA ALA A 240 8.79 -4.98 4.73
C ALA A 240 8.54 -3.57 5.30
N VAL A 241 9.03 -3.27 6.51
CA VAL A 241 8.94 -1.91 7.05
C VAL A 241 9.77 -0.95 6.20
N ARG A 242 11.04 -1.27 5.92
CA ARG A 242 11.98 -0.38 5.23
C ARG A 242 11.65 -0.13 3.76
N ASP A 243 11.25 -1.16 3.03
CA ASP A 243 11.09 -1.13 1.58
C ASP A 243 9.64 -0.91 1.15
N ARG A 244 8.65 -1.04 2.07
CA ARG A 244 7.23 -0.88 1.75
C ARG A 244 6.51 0.11 2.65
N LEU A 245 6.58 -0.05 3.97
CA LEU A 245 5.86 0.84 4.89
C LEU A 245 6.44 2.26 4.86
N LEU A 246 7.73 2.45 5.15
CA LEU A 246 8.36 3.77 5.19
C LEU A 246 8.18 4.56 3.88
N PRO A 247 8.44 3.99 2.67
CA PRO A 247 8.18 4.69 1.42
C PRO A 247 6.74 5.16 1.25
N LYS A 248 5.78 4.44 1.82
CA LYS A 248 4.36 4.80 1.80
C LYS A 248 4.04 5.91 2.79
N LEU A 249 4.61 5.88 4.00
CA LEU A 249 4.40 6.93 5.01
C LEU A 249 4.96 8.27 4.53
N VAL A 250 6.15 8.27 3.95
CA VAL A 250 6.84 9.47 3.43
C VAL A 250 6.05 10.19 2.34
N ARG A 251 5.25 9.46 1.56
CA ARG A 251 4.40 10.03 0.49
C ARG A 251 3.18 10.77 1.04
N ILE A 252 2.84 10.56 2.31
CA ILE A 252 1.68 11.19 2.95
C ILE A 252 2.17 12.35 3.79
N LYS A 253 1.77 13.58 3.44
CA LYS A 253 2.26 14.83 4.06
C LYS A 253 2.19 14.80 5.59
N LEU A 254 1.02 14.49 6.15
CA LEU A 254 0.78 14.39 7.60
C LEU A 254 1.78 13.43 8.28
N LEU A 255 1.95 12.24 7.72
CA LEU A 255 2.81 11.22 8.33
C LEU A 255 4.29 11.57 8.18
N LYS A 256 4.66 12.19 7.07
CA LYS A 256 6.02 12.68 6.85
C LYS A 256 6.38 13.81 7.82
N GLU A 257 5.49 14.77 8.03
CA GLU A 257 5.78 15.98 8.81
C GLU A 257 5.59 15.79 10.32
N GLU A 258 4.76 14.83 10.75
CA GLU A 258 4.43 14.68 12.18
C GLU A 258 4.77 13.29 12.72
N PHE A 259 4.34 12.21 12.06
CA PHE A 259 4.53 10.85 12.57
C PHE A 259 6.00 10.36 12.48
N LEU A 260 6.67 10.58 11.35
CA LEU A 260 8.05 10.10 11.15
C LEU A 260 9.07 10.84 12.05
N PRO A 261 8.98 12.16 12.29
CA PRO A 261 9.80 12.84 13.29
C PRO A 261 9.60 12.26 14.70
N LEU A 262 8.34 11.99 15.10
CA LEU A 262 8.04 11.34 16.37
C LEU A 262 8.70 9.94 16.48
N LEU A 263 8.63 9.15 15.40
CA LEU A 263 9.30 7.85 15.33
C LEU A 263 10.83 7.98 15.50
N ILE A 264 11.44 8.99 14.87
CA ILE A 264 12.87 9.25 15.01
C ILE A 264 13.22 9.66 16.44
N ASP A 265 12.43 10.53 17.07
CA ASP A 265 12.73 11.00 18.42
C ASP A 265 12.73 9.85 19.44
N GLU A 266 11.83 8.89 19.28
CA GLU A 266 11.84 7.64 20.06
C GLU A 266 13.06 6.74 19.77
N MET A 267 13.57 6.76 18.52
CA MET A 267 14.80 6.03 18.16
C MET A 267 16.06 6.69 18.70
N LYS A 268 16.12 8.04 18.77
CA LYS A 268 17.31 8.78 19.24
C LYS A 268 17.76 8.30 20.62
N GLY A 269 16.82 8.05 21.53
CA GLY A 269 17.09 7.54 22.88
C GLY A 269 17.66 6.11 22.94
N LYS A 270 17.58 5.34 21.86
CA LYS A 270 18.03 3.93 21.77
C LYS A 270 19.08 3.71 20.67
N SER A 271 19.54 4.80 20.04
CA SER A 271 20.27 4.82 18.76
C SER A 271 21.60 4.06 18.75
N LEU A 272 22.22 3.78 19.89
CA LEU A 272 23.49 3.02 19.96
C LEU A 272 23.30 1.50 19.84
N GLN A 273 22.07 0.99 19.94
CA GLN A 273 21.78 -0.43 19.70
C GLN A 273 21.79 -0.72 18.20
N PHE A 274 22.43 -1.82 17.78
CA PHE A 274 22.64 -2.17 16.37
C PHE A 274 21.39 -2.04 15.49
N GLN A 275 20.28 -2.68 15.90
CA GLN A 275 19.03 -2.68 15.12
C GLN A 275 18.36 -1.30 15.09
N CYS A 276 18.48 -0.54 16.18
CA CYS A 276 17.95 0.81 16.27
C CYS A 276 18.75 1.78 15.38
N LEU A 277 20.08 1.66 15.38
CA LEU A 277 20.96 2.52 14.57
C LEU A 277 20.69 2.38 13.09
N TYR A 278 20.66 1.15 12.56
CA TYR A 278 20.39 0.93 11.14
C TYR A 278 19.03 1.51 10.74
N SER A 279 18.03 1.28 11.59
CA SER A 279 16.66 1.74 11.35
C SER A 279 16.53 3.26 11.41
N LEU A 280 17.18 3.90 12.38
CA LEU A 280 17.29 5.35 12.48
C LEU A 280 17.87 5.93 11.19
N LEU A 281 19.02 5.42 10.73
CA LEU A 281 19.65 5.88 9.49
C LEU A 281 18.72 5.71 8.27
N CYS A 282 18.02 4.58 8.17
CA CYS A 282 17.05 4.35 7.09
C CYS A 282 15.89 5.35 7.14
N VAL A 283 15.24 5.52 8.30
CA VAL A 283 14.09 6.43 8.45
C VAL A 283 14.51 7.88 8.19
N THR A 284 15.64 8.33 8.75
CA THR A 284 16.20 9.65 8.51
C THR A 284 16.46 9.89 7.03
N ARG A 285 17.04 8.91 6.33
CA ARG A 285 17.31 9.04 4.89
C ARG A 285 16.03 9.24 4.08
N PHE A 286 14.99 8.47 4.40
CA PHE A 286 13.69 8.60 3.77
C PHE A 286 13.07 9.97 3.99
N LEU A 287 13.17 10.51 5.20
CA LEU A 287 12.70 11.86 5.51
C LEU A 287 13.46 12.89 4.66
N ILE A 288 14.79 12.97 4.79
CA ILE A 288 15.62 13.97 4.11
C ILE A 288 15.43 13.95 2.59
N ILE A 289 15.51 12.79 1.95
CA ILE A 289 15.43 12.69 0.48
C ILE A 289 14.04 13.09 -0.04
N SER A 290 13.00 12.97 0.78
CA SER A 290 11.63 13.30 0.39
C SER A 290 11.30 14.80 0.38
N HIS A 291 12.19 15.66 0.88
CA HIS A 291 11.99 17.11 0.82
C HIS A 291 12.23 17.59 -0.62
N THR A 292 11.15 17.86 -1.36
CA THR A 292 11.24 18.21 -2.79
C THR A 292 11.32 19.71 -3.08
N LYS A 293 11.11 20.58 -2.09
CA LYS A 293 11.23 22.06 -2.12
C LYS A 293 10.75 22.61 -0.77
N CYS A 294 11.65 22.94 0.13
CA CYS A 294 11.33 23.62 1.40
C CYS A 294 12.25 24.84 1.55
N ASP A 295 11.79 25.88 2.24
CA ASP A 295 12.60 27.05 2.58
C ASP A 295 13.70 26.72 3.60
N SER A 296 13.54 25.63 4.36
CA SER A 296 14.56 25.02 5.20
C SER A 296 14.67 23.52 4.87
N TYR A 297 15.80 23.12 4.28
CA TYR A 297 16.16 21.71 4.19
C TYR A 297 16.67 21.25 5.55
N GLU A 298 16.22 20.06 5.97
CA GLU A 298 16.74 19.40 7.15
C GLU A 298 17.87 18.44 6.76
N PHE A 299 18.82 18.30 7.67
CA PHE A 299 20.04 17.57 7.50
C PHE A 299 20.05 16.31 8.37
N TRP A 300 21.01 15.43 8.11
CA TRP A 300 21.13 14.19 8.87
C TRP A 300 21.38 14.46 10.36
N ASN A 301 22.09 15.54 10.71
CA ASN A 301 22.41 15.92 12.09
C ASN A 301 21.22 16.52 12.86
N ASP A 302 20.13 16.90 12.18
CA ASP A 302 18.88 17.27 12.85
C ASP A 302 18.16 16.03 13.44
N TYR A 303 18.47 14.86 12.88
CA TYR A 303 17.79 13.60 13.18
C TYR A 303 18.68 12.55 13.84
N VAL A 304 19.98 12.55 13.55
CA VAL A 304 20.93 11.55 14.03
C VAL A 304 22.00 12.23 14.87
N PRO A 305 22.15 11.87 16.16
CA PRO A 305 23.21 12.41 17.00
C PRO A 305 24.59 12.16 16.38
N TYR A 306 25.51 13.13 16.53
CA TYR A 306 26.84 13.05 15.94
C TYR A 306 27.59 11.76 16.33
N ASP A 307 27.55 11.37 17.60
CA ASP A 307 28.19 10.14 18.07
C ASP A 307 27.58 8.86 17.48
N ALA A 308 26.26 8.86 17.24
CA ALA A 308 25.59 7.76 16.54
C ALA A 308 26.07 7.65 15.09
N MET A 309 26.22 8.78 14.40
CA MET A 309 26.78 8.82 13.03
C MET A 309 28.25 8.37 13.00
N ARG A 310 29.08 8.84 13.94
CA ARG A 310 30.48 8.39 14.10
C ARG A 310 30.58 6.88 14.28
N TYR A 311 29.74 6.32 15.13
CA TYR A 311 29.69 4.88 15.35
C TYR A 311 29.18 4.14 14.10
N ALA A 312 28.21 4.71 13.38
CA ALA A 312 27.65 4.12 12.17
C ALA A 312 28.67 4.00 11.03
N VAL A 313 29.49 5.02 10.77
CA VAL A 313 30.49 4.99 9.68
C VAL A 313 31.61 3.96 9.91
N LEU A 314 31.87 3.61 11.17
CA LEU A 314 32.86 2.62 11.60
C LEU A 314 32.24 1.29 12.03
N HIS A 315 30.92 1.13 11.87
CA HIS A 315 30.19 -0.01 12.41
C HIS A 315 30.68 -1.33 11.80
N ARG A 316 30.67 -2.45 12.54
CA ARG A 316 31.13 -3.76 12.03
C ARG A 316 30.32 -4.30 10.84
N ASP A 317 29.02 -3.98 10.81
CA ASP A 317 28.11 -4.36 9.74
C ASP A 317 28.14 -3.34 8.60
N VAL A 318 28.42 -3.83 7.39
CA VAL A 318 28.51 -3.04 6.18
C VAL A 318 27.18 -2.36 5.78
N GLN A 319 26.01 -2.90 6.14
CA GLN A 319 24.73 -2.27 5.83
C GLN A 319 24.51 -0.99 6.65
N VAL A 320 24.95 -0.99 7.91
CA VAL A 320 24.92 0.22 8.76
C VAL A 320 25.88 1.27 8.20
N ARG A 321 27.11 0.86 7.87
CA ARG A 321 28.11 1.73 7.25
C ARG A 321 27.55 2.33 5.95
N LEU A 322 26.95 1.53 5.09
CA LEU A 322 26.35 1.99 3.84
C LEU A 322 25.15 2.92 4.05
N ALA A 323 24.29 2.69 5.05
CA ALA A 323 23.21 3.60 5.37
C ALA A 323 23.72 4.98 5.81
N ALA A 324 24.74 5.02 6.68
CA ALA A 324 25.43 6.24 7.06
C ALA A 324 26.07 6.93 5.85
N TRP A 325 26.74 6.17 4.99
CA TRP A 325 27.34 6.68 3.76
C TRP A 325 26.33 7.35 2.84
N MET A 326 25.18 6.71 2.61
CA MET A 326 24.11 7.27 1.79
C MET A 326 23.56 8.56 2.39
N LEU A 327 23.41 8.66 3.71
CA LEU A 327 23.01 9.89 4.39
C LEU A 327 24.03 11.02 4.25
N LEU A 328 25.33 10.72 4.30
CA LEU A 328 26.39 11.72 4.13
C LEU A 328 26.46 12.22 2.69
N CYS A 329 26.29 11.33 1.71
CA CYS A 329 26.46 11.67 0.29
C CYS A 329 25.21 12.26 -0.35
N GLU A 330 24.01 11.81 0.03
CA GLU A 330 22.76 12.16 -0.63
C GLU A 330 22.06 13.32 0.10
N HIS A 331 21.70 14.36 -0.65
CA HIS A 331 20.89 15.46 -0.16
C HIS A 331 20.05 16.05 -1.31
N PRO A 332 18.78 16.45 -1.09
CA PRO A 332 17.96 17.05 -2.14
C PRO A 332 18.59 18.31 -2.75
N GLN A 333 19.22 19.14 -1.93
CA GLN A 333 20.00 20.29 -2.36
C GLN A 333 21.44 19.84 -2.68
N ARG A 334 21.72 19.61 -3.97
CA ARG A 334 23.02 19.08 -4.43
C ARG A 334 24.19 20.04 -4.23
N THR A 335 23.92 21.34 -4.17
CA THR A 335 24.92 22.42 -4.01
C THR A 335 25.10 22.86 -2.56
N HIS A 336 24.47 22.16 -1.60
CA HIS A 336 24.67 22.47 -0.19
C HIS A 336 26.13 22.22 0.21
N ALA A 337 26.70 23.08 1.03
CA ALA A 337 28.10 22.96 1.42
C ALA A 337 28.29 21.90 2.51
N PHE A 338 29.32 21.05 2.41
CA PHE A 338 29.69 20.17 3.52
C PHE A 338 30.27 20.96 4.68
N SER A 339 29.89 20.59 5.91
CA SER A 339 30.55 21.05 7.14
C SER A 339 31.85 20.28 7.39
N ILE A 340 32.72 20.81 8.25
CA ILE A 340 33.95 20.11 8.67
C ILE A 340 33.66 18.73 9.29
N ASN A 341 32.57 18.60 10.03
CA ASN A 341 32.13 17.34 10.62
C ASN A 341 31.73 16.32 9.54
N ASP A 342 31.05 16.76 8.47
CA ASP A 342 30.72 15.90 7.33
C ASP A 342 32.00 15.39 6.66
N LEU A 343 32.94 16.30 6.38
CA LEU A 343 34.22 15.96 5.73
C LEU A 343 35.01 14.94 6.56
N GLN A 344 35.09 15.12 7.87
CA GLN A 344 35.77 14.18 8.78
C GLN A 344 35.11 12.79 8.75
N LEU A 345 33.78 12.72 8.81
CA LEU A 345 33.04 11.45 8.74
C LEU A 345 33.24 10.75 7.38
N ILE A 346 33.23 11.53 6.28
CA ILE A 346 33.49 11.03 4.92
C ILE A 346 34.92 10.49 4.81
N GLN A 347 35.93 11.22 5.31
CA GLN A 347 37.33 10.78 5.32
C GLN A 347 37.50 9.44 6.04
N VAL A 348 36.93 9.34 7.24
CA VAL A 348 36.96 8.12 8.05
C VAL A 348 36.29 6.96 7.30
N PHE A 349 35.13 7.19 6.69
CA PHE A 349 34.43 6.19 5.92
C PHE A 349 35.27 5.69 4.73
N VAL A 350 35.78 6.60 3.89
CA VAL A 350 36.58 6.26 2.70
C VAL A 350 37.82 5.46 3.10
N LYS A 351 38.57 5.93 4.10
CA LYS A 351 39.77 5.24 4.58
C LYS A 351 39.52 3.80 5.02
N THR A 352 38.36 3.53 5.59
CA THR A 352 38.03 2.22 6.18
C THR A 352 37.25 1.29 5.25
N ASN A 353 36.63 1.80 4.19
CA ASN A 353 35.68 1.04 3.35
C ASN A 353 36.10 0.88 1.88
N MET A 354 37.13 1.57 1.39
CA MET A 354 37.55 1.46 -0.02
C MET A 354 38.07 0.07 -0.42
N LEU A 355 38.46 -0.75 0.56
CA LEU A 355 38.92 -2.13 0.35
C LEU A 355 37.78 -3.16 0.40
N GLU A 356 36.52 -2.73 0.41
CA GLU A 356 35.36 -3.63 0.43
C GLU A 356 35.37 -4.62 -0.74
N GLN A 357 35.17 -5.91 -0.44
CA GLN A 357 35.36 -6.97 -1.42
C GLN A 357 34.10 -7.24 -2.26
N THR A 358 32.93 -6.79 -1.79
CA THR A 358 31.66 -7.00 -2.50
C THR A 358 31.49 -5.98 -3.64
N PRO A 359 31.37 -6.41 -4.92
CA PRO A 359 31.29 -5.49 -6.05
C PRO A 359 30.12 -4.50 -5.98
N ALA A 360 28.93 -4.97 -5.61
CA ALA A 360 27.73 -4.13 -5.49
C ALA A 360 27.88 -3.05 -4.42
N ILE A 361 28.59 -3.36 -3.33
CA ILE A 361 28.88 -2.42 -2.24
C ILE A 361 29.89 -1.38 -2.70
N ARG A 362 30.98 -1.81 -3.36
CA ARG A 362 31.96 -0.89 -3.96
C ARG A 362 31.32 0.09 -4.94
N GLN A 363 30.39 -0.39 -5.78
CA GLN A 363 29.67 0.48 -6.71
C GLN A 363 28.89 1.58 -5.99
N LYS A 364 28.20 1.27 -4.87
CA LYS A 364 27.52 2.27 -4.05
C LYS A 364 28.49 3.26 -3.40
N ILE A 365 29.63 2.77 -2.90
CA ILE A 365 30.69 3.62 -2.32
C ILE A 365 31.22 4.60 -3.36
N ILE A 366 31.62 4.09 -4.53
CA ILE A 366 32.16 4.90 -5.63
C ILE A 366 31.12 5.91 -6.14
N ALA A 367 29.85 5.51 -6.28
CA ALA A 367 28.79 6.40 -6.71
C ALA A 367 28.57 7.55 -5.72
N GLY A 368 28.51 7.25 -4.41
CA GLY A 368 28.42 8.28 -3.38
C GLY A 368 29.66 9.18 -3.35
N PHE A 369 30.86 8.62 -3.53
CA PHE A 369 32.08 9.40 -3.52
C PHE A 369 32.16 10.38 -4.69
N ARG A 370 31.70 9.96 -5.88
CA ARG A 370 31.50 10.87 -7.02
C ARG A 370 30.55 12.02 -6.67
N GLN A 371 29.44 11.74 -5.98
CA GLN A 371 28.51 12.80 -5.56
C GLN A 371 29.17 13.78 -4.58
N VAL A 372 29.98 13.30 -3.64
CA VAL A 372 30.76 14.13 -2.73
C VAL A 372 31.71 15.04 -3.50
N LEU A 373 32.52 14.49 -4.41
CA LEU A 373 33.47 15.27 -5.21
C LEU A 373 32.78 16.31 -6.09
N CYS A 374 31.65 15.95 -6.74
CA CYS A 374 30.86 16.89 -7.52
C CYS A 374 30.34 18.03 -6.64
N ARG A 375 29.79 17.74 -5.45
CA ARG A 375 29.30 18.76 -4.53
C ARG A 375 30.43 19.68 -4.04
N VAL A 376 31.57 19.13 -3.65
CA VAL A 376 32.75 19.90 -3.27
C VAL A 376 33.18 20.85 -4.40
N ALA A 377 33.25 20.37 -5.63
CA ALA A 377 33.62 21.18 -6.80
C ALA A 377 32.59 22.30 -7.06
N GLU A 378 31.30 21.97 -7.09
CA GLU A 378 30.21 22.93 -7.33
C GLU A 378 30.13 24.01 -6.24
N THR A 379 30.24 23.63 -4.97
CA THR A 379 30.23 24.58 -3.86
C THR A 379 31.48 25.45 -3.86
N SER A 380 32.67 24.89 -4.12
CA SER A 380 33.91 25.66 -4.26
C SER A 380 33.80 26.72 -5.37
N GLU A 381 33.24 26.35 -6.52
CA GLU A 381 33.02 27.28 -7.62
C GLU A 381 32.06 28.42 -7.24
N GLN A 382 31.02 28.13 -6.45
CA GLN A 382 30.10 29.15 -5.95
C GLN A 382 30.77 30.12 -4.96
N ILE A 383 31.61 29.61 -4.06
CA ILE A 383 32.38 30.43 -3.11
C ILE A 383 33.37 31.33 -3.86
N LEU A 384 34.16 30.76 -4.77
CA LEU A 384 35.17 31.50 -5.55
C LEU A 384 34.55 32.57 -6.46
N LYS A 385 33.32 32.36 -6.95
CA LYS A 385 32.55 33.37 -7.71
C LYS A 385 31.87 34.42 -6.82
N GLY A 386 32.13 34.42 -5.51
CA GLY A 386 31.58 35.39 -4.56
C GLY A 386 30.09 35.22 -4.27
N LYS A 387 29.51 34.05 -4.56
CA LYS A 387 28.07 33.78 -4.37
C LYS A 387 27.73 33.20 -2.98
N SER A 388 28.74 32.73 -2.24
CA SER A 388 28.60 32.22 -0.86
C SER A 388 29.88 32.56 -0.08
N GLY A 389 29.74 33.15 1.10
CA GLY A 389 30.80 33.91 1.77
C GLY A 389 31.56 33.14 2.85
N ASN A 390 32.31 32.09 2.51
CA ASN A 390 33.26 31.49 3.45
C ASN A 390 34.52 30.94 2.75
N ALA A 391 35.59 31.74 2.67
CA ALA A 391 36.86 31.34 2.04
C ALA A 391 37.58 30.21 2.80
N GLU A 392 37.41 30.12 4.12
CA GLU A 392 37.97 29.07 4.98
C GLU A 392 37.45 27.67 4.56
N GLN A 393 36.21 27.61 4.08
CA GLN A 393 35.60 26.36 3.61
C GLN A 393 36.27 25.80 2.34
N VAL A 394 36.88 26.66 1.52
CA VAL A 394 37.65 26.20 0.34
C VAL A 394 38.98 25.58 0.78
N GLU A 395 39.57 26.08 1.86
CA GLU A 395 40.77 25.46 2.47
C GLU A 395 40.44 24.08 3.03
N ASP A 396 39.34 23.95 3.78
CA ASP A 396 38.83 22.66 4.27
C ASP A 396 38.62 21.64 3.14
N TYR A 397 38.08 22.08 2.00
CA TYR A 397 37.89 21.22 0.83
C TYR A 397 39.21 20.83 0.15
N ASN A 398 40.18 21.74 0.07
CA ASN A 398 41.50 21.42 -0.45
C ASN A 398 42.22 20.39 0.42
N ASP A 399 42.16 20.56 1.74
CA ASP A 399 42.75 19.61 2.68
C ASP A 399 42.03 18.26 2.66
N PHE A 400 40.71 18.27 2.48
CA PHE A 400 39.94 17.06 2.23
C PHE A 400 40.40 16.32 0.97
N ILE A 401 40.55 17.02 -0.16
CA ILE A 401 40.98 16.40 -1.43
C ILE A 401 42.38 15.81 -1.29
N ARG A 402 43.33 16.57 -0.73
CA ARG A 402 44.71 16.11 -0.49
C ARG A 402 44.81 14.88 0.39
N TYR A 403 43.86 14.70 1.30
CA TYR A 403 43.81 13.53 2.17
C TYR A 403 43.35 12.26 1.44
N VAL A 404 42.49 12.41 0.42
CA VAL A 404 41.86 11.28 -0.28
C VAL A 404 42.62 10.86 -1.54
N GLU A 405 43.45 11.74 -2.10
CA GLU A 405 44.54 11.39 -3.04
C GLU A 405 45.59 10.48 -2.39
#